data_AF-A0A2S9SSZ5-F1
#
_entry.id   AF-A0A2S9SSZ5-F1
#
_cell.length_a   1.000
_cell.length_b   1.000
_cell.length_c   1.000
_cell.angle_alpha   90.00
_cell.angle_beta   90.00
_cell.angle_gamma   90.00
#
_symmetry.space_group_name_H-M   'P 1'
#
loop_
_entity.id
_entity.type
_entity.pdbx_description
1 polymer ?
#
loop_
_entity_poly.entity_id
_entity_poly.type
_entity_poly.pdbx_seq_one_letter_code
_entity_poly.pdbx_strand_id
1 'polypeptide(L)'
;MTLFILSTKPYDGSDNIYGALRLVKKLVEMKQEVKIFCISDAVDLVRAIAKKPDSYDIDLQSMIKEILTLGVQIKACGTSLKRSGDYKNEPYLNEDIRGSLDLLGEWTISAKRVLTY
;
A
#
# COMPACT_ATOMS: atom_id res chain seq x y z
N MET A 1 -5.76 13.94 -8.16
CA MET A 1 -5.48 12.63 -7.55
C MET A 1 -5.45 11.45 -8.53
N THR A 2 -4.40 10.63 -8.45
CA THR A 2 -4.36 9.24 -8.95
C THR A 2 -4.45 8.28 -7.76
N LEU A 3 -5.32 7.27 -7.85
CA LEU A 3 -5.46 6.23 -6.82
C LEU A 3 -4.72 4.95 -7.24
N PHE A 4 -3.89 4.43 -6.34
CA PHE A 4 -3.29 3.11 -6.46
C PHE A 4 -4.01 2.13 -5.54
N ILE A 5 -4.49 1.02 -6.07
CA ILE A 5 -5.02 -0.10 -5.29
C ILE A 5 -3.99 -1.22 -5.37
N LEU A 6 -3.39 -1.55 -4.24
CA LEU A 6 -2.44 -2.65 -4.12
C LEU A 6 -3.18 -3.86 -3.55
N SER A 7 -3.06 -5.00 -4.21
CA SER A 7 -3.73 -6.24 -3.87
C SER A 7 -2.79 -7.45 -3.83
N THR A 8 -1.70 -7.38 -4.60
CA THR A 8 -0.68 -8.42 -4.66
C THR A 8 0.14 -8.51 -3.38
N LYS A 9 0.45 -9.74 -2.97
CA LYS A 9 1.27 -10.03 -1.80
C LYS A 9 2.66 -9.37 -1.93
N PRO A 10 3.17 -8.66 -0.91
CA PRO A 10 4.55 -8.18 -0.92
C PRO A 10 5.51 -9.36 -0.92
N TYR A 11 6.63 -9.26 -1.63
CA TYR A 11 7.65 -10.31 -1.66
C TYR A 11 7.12 -11.65 -2.21
N ASP A 12 6.33 -11.62 -3.28
CA ASP A 12 5.77 -12.80 -3.96
C ASP A 12 6.63 -13.34 -5.12
N GLY A 13 7.78 -12.73 -5.36
CA GLY A 13 8.74 -13.07 -6.41
C GLY A 13 8.58 -12.22 -7.66
N SER A 14 7.55 -11.37 -7.71
CA SER A 14 7.29 -10.44 -8.81
C SER A 14 7.76 -9.03 -8.48
N ASP A 15 7.96 -8.23 -9.53
CA ASP A 15 8.23 -6.80 -9.42
C ASP A 15 6.95 -5.95 -9.34
N ASN A 16 5.80 -6.56 -9.09
CA ASN A 16 4.52 -5.88 -9.22
C ASN A 16 4.36 -4.73 -8.20
N ILE A 17 4.52 -5.04 -6.91
CA ILE A 17 4.51 -4.02 -5.84
C ILE A 17 5.69 -3.06 -5.97
N TYR A 18 6.87 -3.56 -6.35
CA TYR A 18 8.05 -2.71 -6.56
C TYR A 18 7.80 -1.64 -7.64
N GLY A 19 7.26 -2.04 -8.78
CA GLY A 19 6.89 -1.16 -9.88
C GLY A 19 5.84 -0.13 -9.47
N ALA A 20 4.82 -0.54 -8.71
CA ALA A 20 3.80 0.35 -8.18
C ALA A 20 4.42 1.46 -7.31
N LEU A 21 5.25 1.09 -6.33
CA LEU A 21 5.87 2.05 -5.41
C LEU A 21 6.83 3.02 -6.13
N ARG A 22 7.57 2.54 -7.14
CA ARG A 22 8.41 3.42 -7.99
C ARG A 22 7.59 4.43 -8.75
N LEU A 23 6.46 4.02 -9.33
CA LEU A 23 5.59 4.95 -10.05
C LEU A 23 4.97 5.97 -9.10
N VAL A 24 4.53 5.56 -7.91
CA VAL A 24 4.04 6.48 -6.88
C VAL A 24 5.08 7.55 -6.57
N LYS A 25 6.32 7.16 -6.24
CA LYS A 25 7.41 8.11 -5.96
C LYS A 25 7.60 9.08 -7.11
N LYS A 26 7.61 8.56 -8.35
CA LYS A 26 7.80 9.42 -9.54
C LYS A 26 6.67 10.44 -9.71
N LEU A 27 5.42 10.03 -9.46
CA LEU A 27 4.27 10.93 -9.52
C LEU A 27 4.35 12.01 -8.43
N VAL A 28 4.79 11.65 -7.22
CA VAL A 28 5.02 12.61 -6.13
C VAL A 28 6.11 13.62 -6.51
N GLU A 29 7.24 13.19 -7.08
CA GLU A 29 8.30 14.08 -7.60
C GLU A 29 7.76 15.05 -8.67
N MET A 30 6.84 14.57 -9.51
CA MET A 30 6.14 15.38 -10.52
C MET A 30 5.02 16.26 -9.92
N LYS A 31 4.98 16.40 -8.60
CA LYS A 31 3.99 17.18 -7.84
C LYS A 31 2.55 16.77 -8.12
N GLN A 32 2.33 15.49 -8.44
CA GLN A 32 1.00 14.93 -8.61
C GLN A 32 0.48 14.40 -7.29
N GLU A 33 -0.80 14.62 -7.03
CA GLU A 33 -1.48 14.06 -5.88
C GLU A 33 -1.74 12.57 -6.09
N VAL A 34 -1.27 11.75 -5.15
CA VAL A 34 -1.40 10.29 -5.16
C VAL A 34 -1.99 9.80 -3.85
N LYS A 35 -2.83 8.77 -3.92
CA LYS A 35 -3.28 7.99 -2.76
C LYS A 35 -3.04 6.51 -3.00
N ILE A 36 -2.80 5.77 -1.93
CA ILE A 36 -2.62 4.30 -1.96
C ILE A 36 -3.66 3.65 -1.06
N PHE A 37 -4.29 2.60 -1.56
CA PHE A 37 -5.15 1.74 -0.78
C PHE A 37 -4.69 0.27 -0.90
N CYS A 38 -4.38 -0.37 0.22
CA CYS A 38 -4.01 -1.78 0.28
C CYS A 38 -5.22 -2.67 0.61
N ILE A 39 -5.46 -3.69 -0.21
CA ILE A 39 -6.46 -4.74 0.00
C ILE A 39 -5.80 -6.11 -0.08
N SER A 40 -6.56 -7.17 0.21
CA SER A 40 -6.09 -8.56 0.08
C SER A 40 -4.75 -8.77 0.81
N ASP A 41 -3.77 -9.43 0.20
CA ASP A 41 -2.49 -9.74 0.84
C ASP A 41 -1.51 -8.57 0.82
N ALA A 42 -1.76 -7.53 0.01
CA ALA A 42 -0.96 -6.30 0.02
C ALA A 42 -1.01 -5.53 1.35
N VAL A 43 -1.96 -5.85 2.24
CA VAL A 43 -2.03 -5.22 3.57
C VAL A 43 -0.79 -5.49 4.42
N ASP A 44 -0.04 -6.56 4.15
CA ASP A 44 1.24 -6.84 4.82
C ASP A 44 2.31 -5.79 4.54
N LEU A 45 2.15 -5.00 3.47
CA LEU A 45 3.05 -3.89 3.16
C LEU A 45 3.00 -2.81 4.25
N VAL A 46 1.90 -2.70 4.99
CA VAL A 46 1.69 -1.62 5.96
C VAL A 46 1.44 -2.14 7.38
N ARG A 47 1.89 -3.37 7.68
CA ARG A 47 1.86 -3.93 9.04
C ARG A 47 3.10 -3.54 9.83
N ALA A 48 2.93 -3.29 11.13
CA ALA A 48 4.01 -2.83 11.99
C ALA A 48 5.16 -3.84 12.11
N ILE A 49 4.83 -5.14 12.11
CA ILE A 49 5.80 -6.22 12.29
C ILE A 49 6.45 -6.69 10.99
N ALA A 50 5.93 -6.27 9.84
CA ALA A 50 6.38 -6.77 8.56
C ALA A 50 7.80 -6.29 8.27
N LYS A 51 8.64 -7.21 7.81
CA LYS A 51 10.05 -6.98 7.49
C LYS A 51 10.39 -7.52 6.11
N LYS A 52 11.42 -6.96 5.50
CA LYS A 52 12.03 -7.51 4.29
C LYS A 52 12.57 -8.91 4.59
N PRO A 53 12.21 -9.94 3.82
CA PRO A 53 12.88 -11.23 3.92
C PRO A 53 14.34 -11.13 3.47
N ASP A 54 15.21 -11.97 4.01
CA ASP A 54 16.65 -11.95 3.66
C ASP A 54 16.90 -12.34 2.20
N SER A 55 16.01 -13.15 1.62
CA SER A 55 16.07 -13.58 0.22
C SER A 55 15.72 -12.48 -0.80
N TYR A 56 15.31 -11.30 -0.36
CA TYR A 56 14.94 -10.19 -1.24
C TYR A 56 15.98 -9.07 -1.21
N ASP A 57 16.38 -8.62 -2.39
CA ASP A 57 17.31 -7.49 -2.53
C ASP A 57 16.64 -6.13 -2.26
N ILE A 58 15.33 -6.04 -2.52
CA ILE A 58 14.56 -4.79 -2.45
C ILE A 58 13.77 -4.72 -1.15
N ASP A 59 13.87 -3.59 -0.44
CA ASP A 59 13.10 -3.35 0.77
C ASP A 59 11.78 -2.59 0.50
N LEU A 60 10.72 -3.34 0.19
CA LEU A 60 9.38 -2.78 -0.01
C LEU A 60 8.83 -2.08 1.26
N GLN A 61 9.20 -2.57 2.46
CA GLN A 61 8.80 -1.98 3.74
C GLN A 61 9.47 -0.62 3.98
N SER A 62 10.72 -0.47 3.58
CA SER A 62 11.40 0.82 3.59
C SER A 62 10.77 1.79 2.59
N MET A 63 10.49 1.33 1.37
CA MET A 63 9.89 2.16 0.32
C MET A 63 8.51 2.72 0.69
N ILE A 64 7.62 1.91 1.27
CA ILE A 64 6.28 2.38 1.66
C ILE A 64 6.34 3.37 2.84
N LYS A 65 7.26 3.18 3.78
CA LYS A 65 7.50 4.12 4.88
C LYS A 65 8.01 5.46 4.35
N GLU A 66 8.93 5.44 3.38
CA GLU A 66 9.39 6.66 2.72
C GLU A 66 8.23 7.38 2.00
N ILE A 67 7.36 6.65 1.29
CA ILE A 67 6.17 7.22 0.64
C ILE A 67 5.23 7.87 1.67
N LEU A 68 5.07 7.26 2.85
CA LEU A 68 4.32 7.85 3.94
C LEU A 68 4.96 9.16 4.43
N THR A 69 6.29 9.21 4.56
CA THR A 69 7.02 10.44 4.93
C THR A 69 6.93 11.56 3.89
N LEU A 70 6.70 11.21 2.62
CA LEU A 70 6.43 12.17 1.55
C LEU A 70 5.01 12.75 1.59
N GLY A 71 4.18 12.34 2.56
CA GLY A 71 2.83 12.85 2.77
C GLY A 71 1.76 12.17 1.91
N VAL A 72 2.08 11.07 1.24
CA VAL A 72 1.07 10.29 0.50
C VAL A 72 0.10 9.65 1.48
N GLN A 73 -1.20 9.81 1.23
CA GLN A 73 -2.23 9.18 2.05
C GLN A 73 -2.30 7.69 1.72
N ILE A 74 -2.02 6.85 2.71
CA ILE A 74 -2.05 5.39 2.60
C ILE A 74 -3.13 4.85 3.52
N LYS A 75 -3.98 3.96 3.00
CA LYS A 75 -5.01 3.25 3.78
C LYS A 75 -4.97 1.76 3.47
N ALA A 76 -5.45 0.94 4.40
CA ALA A 76 -5.55 -0.50 4.25
C ALA A 76 -6.88 -1.03 4.77
N CYS A 77 -7.41 -2.05 4.10
CA CYS A 77 -8.72 -2.60 4.40
C CYS A 77 -8.78 -3.24 5.79
N GLY A 78 -9.58 -2.68 6.70
CA GLY A 78 -9.73 -3.20 8.06
C GLY A 78 -10.26 -4.63 8.16
N THR A 79 -11.00 -5.13 7.16
CA THR A 79 -11.42 -6.54 7.14
C THR A 79 -10.29 -7.47 6.74
N SER A 80 -9.39 -7.02 5.86
CA SER A 80 -8.20 -7.78 5.45
C SER A 80 -7.19 -7.92 6.58
N LEU A 81 -7.15 -6.98 7.54
CA LEU A 81 -6.33 -7.09 8.75
C LEU A 81 -6.46 -8.45 9.44
N LYS A 82 -7.69 -8.99 9.52
CA LYS A 82 -7.99 -10.27 10.17
C LYS A 82 -7.91 -11.49 9.24
N ARG A 83 -8.03 -11.29 7.92
CA ARG A 83 -8.30 -12.38 6.96
C ARG A 83 -7.15 -12.68 6.01
N SER A 84 -6.31 -11.70 5.71
CA SER A 84 -5.38 -11.71 4.57
C SER A 84 -3.95 -11.41 5.00
N GLY A 85 -3.01 -11.82 4.15
CA GLY A 85 -1.57 -11.74 4.41
C GLY A 85 -1.05 -12.86 5.31
N ASP A 86 0.26 -12.86 5.49
CA ASP A 86 1.00 -13.78 6.36
C ASP A 86 0.89 -13.36 7.83
N TYR A 87 0.72 -12.07 8.10
CA TYR A 87 0.72 -11.48 9.45
C TYR A 87 -0.69 -11.15 9.94
N LYS A 88 -1.64 -12.06 9.76
CA LYS A 88 -3.05 -11.85 10.14
C LYS A 88 -3.18 -11.47 11.62
N ASN A 89 -4.12 -10.58 11.93
CA ASN A 89 -4.41 -10.02 13.25
C ASN A 89 -3.35 -9.07 13.83
N GLU A 90 -2.21 -8.90 13.16
CA GLU A 90 -1.19 -7.94 13.59
C GLU A 90 -1.58 -6.51 13.20
N PRO A 91 -1.23 -5.50 14.02
CA PRO A 91 -1.61 -4.12 13.78
C PRO A 91 -0.92 -3.54 12.55
N TYR A 92 -1.56 -2.53 11.96
CA TYR A 92 -0.92 -1.68 10.96
C TYR A 92 0.13 -0.77 11.59
N LEU A 93 0.93 -0.10 10.75
CA LEU A 93 1.97 0.85 11.19
C LEU A 93 1.44 1.90 12.16
N ASN A 94 0.18 2.33 12.00
CA ASN A 94 -0.57 3.15 12.93
C ASN A 94 -2.09 3.04 12.66
N GLU A 95 -2.91 3.62 13.54
CA GLU A 95 -4.38 3.59 13.39
C GLU A 95 -4.87 4.38 12.16
N ASP A 96 -4.16 5.43 11.75
CA ASP A 96 -4.49 6.21 10.56
C ASP A 96 -4.31 5.41 9.26
N ILE A 97 -3.59 4.30 9.25
CA ILE A 97 -3.52 3.42 8.07
C ILE A 97 -4.84 2.64 7.90
N ARG A 98 -5.62 2.45 8.96
CA ARG A 98 -6.86 1.67 8.85
C ARG A 98 -7.90 2.42 8.01
N GLY A 99 -8.48 1.71 7.05
CA GLY A 99 -9.55 2.18 6.16
C GLY A 99 -10.68 1.17 6.01
N SER A 100 -11.71 1.56 5.26
CA SER A 100 -12.88 0.74 4.93
C SER A 100 -13.06 0.64 3.42
N LEU A 101 -13.89 -0.32 2.97
CA LEU A 101 -14.28 -0.41 1.56
C LEU A 101 -15.09 0.83 1.12
N ASP A 102 -15.88 1.43 2.01
CA ASP A 102 -16.60 2.67 1.72
C ASP A 102 -15.62 3.79 1.35
N LEU A 103 -14.55 3.96 2.15
CA LEU A 103 -13.50 4.94 1.87
C LEU A 103 -12.80 4.65 0.53
N LEU A 104 -12.52 3.38 0.22
CA LEU A 104 -11.97 3.00 -1.08
C LEU A 104 -12.93 3.36 -2.23
N GLY A 105 -14.23 3.15 -2.03
CA GLY A 105 -15.27 3.54 -2.99
C GLY A 105 -15.28 5.05 -3.23
N GLU A 106 -15.25 5.86 -2.16
CA GLU A 106 -15.17 7.33 -2.25
C GLU A 106 -13.92 7.79 -3.00
N TRP A 107 -12.77 7.21 -2.69
CA TRP A 107 -11.52 7.50 -3.40
C TRP A 107 -11.56 7.08 -4.86
N THR A 108 -12.22 5.96 -5.16
CA THR A 108 -12.37 5.47 -6.54
C THR A 108 -13.23 6.44 -7.36
N ILE A 109 -14.35 6.93 -6.80
CA ILE A 109 -15.25 7.88 -7.47
C ILE A 109 -14.56 9.24 -7.70
N SER A 110 -13.75 9.70 -6.75
CA SER A 110 -13.05 10.99 -6.83
C SER A 110 -11.74 10.95 -7.63
N ALA A 111 -11.22 9.76 -7.94
CA ALA A 111 -9.97 9.61 -8.67
C ALA A 111 -10.12 9.98 -10.16
N LYS A 112 -9.15 10.72 -10.68
CA LYS A 112 -9.05 10.94 -12.14
C LYS A 112 -8.57 9.68 -12.87
N ARG A 113 -7.80 8.84 -12.17
CA ARG A 113 -7.27 7.57 -12.65
C ARG A 113 -7.12 6.61 -11.47
N VAL A 114 -7.42 5.34 -11.72
CA VAL A 114 -7.22 4.24 -10.79
C VAL A 114 -6.28 3.24 -11.43
N LEU A 115 -5.23 2.87 -10.71
CA LEU A 115 -4.26 1.86 -11.13
C LEU A 115 -4.26 0.72 -10.11
N THR A 116 -4.36 -0.52 -10.58
CA THR A 116 -4.42 -1.72 -9.74
C THR A 116 -3.15 -2.53 -9.91
N TYR A 117 -2.54 -2.93 -8.80
CA TYR A 117 -1.37 -3.79 -8.72
C TYR A 117 -1.63 -4.93 -7.76
#